data_AF-A0A962ETN4-F1
#
_entry.id   AF-A0A962ETN4-F1
#
_cell.length_a   1.000
_cell.length_b   1.000
_cell.length_c   1.000
_cell.angle_alpha   90.00
_cell.angle_beta   90.00
_cell.angle_gamma   90.00
#
_symmetry.space_group_name_H-M   'P 1'
#
loop_
_entity.id
_entity.type
_entity.pdbx_description
1 polymer ?
#
loop_
_entity_poly.entity_id
_entity_poly.type
_entity_poly.pdbx_seq_one_letter_code
_entity_poly.pdbx_strand_id
1 'polypeptide(L)' 'MGLWRDTALVEPDETVTIGVVADNPGEWIFHCHMLEHQAGGMAT' A
#
# COMPACT_ATOMS: atom_id res chain seq x y z
N MET A 1 -12.89 -8.69 11.62
CA MET A 1 -12.05 -8.32 10.46
C MET A 1 -12.28 -6.85 10.14
N GLY A 2 -11.21 -6.08 9.91
CA GLY A 2 -11.32 -4.67 9.49
C GLY A 2 -11.93 -4.52 8.09
N LEU A 3 -12.09 -3.27 7.64
CA LEU A 3 -12.54 -2.97 6.28
C LEU A 3 -11.50 -3.44 5.26
N TRP A 4 -11.95 -4.19 4.24
CA TRP A 4 -11.12 -4.49 3.07
C TRP A 4 -10.91 -3.23 2.23
N ARG A 5 -9.65 -2.92 1.92
CA ARG A 5 -9.24 -1.75 1.15
C ARG A 5 -8.00 -2.09 0.33
N ASP A 6 -7.86 -1.43 -0.82
CA ASP A 6 -6.63 -1.42 -1.62
C ASP A 6 -5.60 -0.39 -1.12
N THR A 7 -6.08 0.68 -0.48
CA THR A 7 -5.27 1.82 -0.03
C THR A 7 -5.60 2.18 1.41
N ALA A 8 -4.56 2.49 2.20
CA ALA A 8 -4.68 3.08 3.53
C ALA A 8 -3.96 4.43 3.55
N LEU A 9 -4.61 5.44 4.12
CA LEU A 9 -3.94 6.68 4.50
C LEU A 9 -3.10 6.39 5.73
N VAL A 10 -1.85 6.86 5.72
CA VAL A 10 -0.91 6.77 6.84
C VAL A 10 -0.41 8.18 7.14
N GLU A 11 -0.71 8.68 8.32
CA GLU A 11 -0.32 10.00 8.79
C GLU A 11 1.19 10.06 9.13
N PRO A 12 1.78 11.26 9.26
CA PRO A 12 3.15 11.40 9.74
C PRO A 12 3.36 10.70 11.09
N ASP A 13 4.44 9.91 11.20
CA ASP A 13 4.79 9.08 12.36
C ASP A 13 3.77 7.98 12.74
N GLU A 14 2.73 7.74 11.91
CA GLU A 14 1.80 6.64 12.09
C GLU A 14 2.39 5.31 11.62
N THR A 15 2.06 4.23 12.33
CA THR A 15 2.34 2.86 11.90
C THR A 15 1.05 2.08 11.78
N VAL A 16 0.80 1.52 10.60
CA VAL A 16 -0.37 0.67 10.32
C VAL A 16 0.04 -0.78 10.16
N THR A 17 -0.77 -1.70 10.67
CA THR A 17 -0.61 -3.15 10.45
C THR A 17 -1.62 -3.61 9.39
N ILE A 18 -1.12 -4.16 8.29
CA ILE A 18 -1.94 -4.68 7.20
C ILE A 18 -1.86 -6.21 7.12
N GLY A 19 -2.98 -6.85 6.82
CA GLY A 19 -3.04 -8.29 6.52
C GLY A 19 -3.59 -8.49 5.12
N VAL A 20 -2.94 -9.35 4.35
CA VAL A 20 -3.34 -9.69 2.97
C VAL A 20 -3.46 -11.20 2.80
N VAL A 21 -4.35 -11.64 1.93
CA VAL A 21 -4.38 -13.01 1.41
C VAL A 21 -3.78 -12.93 0.00
N ALA A 22 -2.57 -13.45 -0.18
CA ALA A 22 -1.86 -13.41 -1.46
C ALA A 22 -2.26 -14.60 -2.35
N ASP A 23 -3.53 -14.67 -2.74
CA ASP A 23 -4.10 -15.78 -3.55
C ASP A 23 -4.14 -15.49 -5.05
N ASN A 24 -3.73 -14.30 -5.48
CA ASN A 24 -3.68 -13.90 -6.89
C ASN A 24 -2.22 -13.92 -7.44
N PRO A 25 -1.86 -14.87 -8.33
CA PRO A 25 -0.49 -14.98 -8.84
C PRO A 25 -0.07 -13.80 -9.71
N GLY A 26 1.16 -13.31 -9.51
CA GLY A 26 1.74 -12.24 -10.32
C GLY A 26 2.76 -11.42 -9.55
N GLU A 27 3.35 -10.44 -10.22
CA GLU A 27 4.13 -9.38 -9.58
C GLU A 27 3.18 -8.19 -9.34
N TRP A 28 3.00 -7.85 -8.06
CA TRP A 28 2.09 -6.79 -7.62
C TRP A 28 2.88 -5.61 -7.09
N ILE A 29 2.49 -4.42 -7.51
CA ILE A 29 3.11 -3.18 -7.05
C ILE A 29 2.53 -2.81 -5.68
N PHE A 30 3.42 -2.48 -4.75
CA PHE A 30 3.12 -1.81 -3.51
C PHE A 30 3.79 -0.44 -3.52
N HIS A 31 2.99 0.63 -3.53
CA HIS A 31 3.51 1.99 -3.70
C HIS A 31 2.69 3.02 -2.93
N CYS A 32 3.26 4.20 -2.76
CA CYS A 32 2.48 5.34 -2.28
C CYS A 32 1.60 5.89 -3.39
N HIS A 33 0.31 6.08 -3.10
CA HIS A 33 -0.66 6.58 -4.08
C HIS A 33 -0.63 8.11 -4.29
N MET A 34 0.35 8.81 -3.69
CA MET A 34 0.71 10.17 -4.12
C MET A 34 1.58 10.06 -5.38
N LEU A 35 1.07 10.58 -6.50
CA LEU A 35 1.65 10.37 -7.84
C LEU A 35 3.10 10.85 -7.93
N GLU A 36 3.40 12.00 -7.32
CA GLU A 36 4.74 12.56 -7.28
C GLU A 36 5.72 11.68 -6.50
N HIS A 37 5.25 11.02 -5.43
CA HIS A 37 6.09 10.11 -4.64
C HIS A 37 6.34 8.80 -5.37
N GLN A 38 5.31 8.25 -6.02
CA GLN A 38 5.45 7.08 -6.88
C GLN A 38 6.49 7.35 -7.98
N ALA A 39 6.34 8.46 -8.72
CA ALA A 39 7.26 8.85 -9.77
C ALA A 39 8.67 9.15 -9.24
N GLY A 40 8.78 9.62 -7.98
CA GLY A 40 10.03 9.83 -7.26
C GLY A 40 10.72 8.57 -6.74
N GLY A 41 10.13 7.38 -6.94
CA GLY A 41 10.73 6.10 -6.59
C GLY A 41 10.12 5.40 -5.36
N MET A 42 9.05 5.94 -4.77
CA MET A 42 8.30 5.27 -3.69
C MET A 42 7.33 4.22 -4.26
N ALA A 43 7.88 3.28 -5.02
CA ALA A 43 7.19 2.16 -5.65
C ALA A 43 8.06 0.90 -5.52
N THR A 44 7.47 -0.18 -5.00
CA THR A 44 8.09 -1.50 -4.82
C THR A 44 7.24 -2.60 -5.44
#